data_AF-A0A4R7G2X8-F1
#
_entry.id   AF-A0A4R7G2X8-F1
#
_cell.length_a   1.000
_cell.length_b   1.000
_cell.length_c   1.000
_cell.angle_alpha   90.00
_cell.angle_beta   90.00
_cell.angle_gamma   90.00
#
_symmetry.space_group_name_H-M   'P 1'
#
loop_
_entity.id
_entity.type
_entity.pdbx_description
1 polymer ?
#
loop_
_entity_poly.entity_id
_entity_poly.type
_entity_poly.pdbx_seq_one_letter_code
_entity_poly.pdbx_strand_id
1 'polypeptide(L)'
;MISRWNNSSALLSVAAVSALALTSCASDELNPEDDDAQPTATVTETVEAEAEATEETTDEASEDATPDGEPTEDATGSPEAEATETDDPQADDSDAEGDDPLYQAVDAVEQEYPEAVVLDFDTESSYYEFTILDGGSEWELDVDRESFEISNTQEDDVDSDDQRNADAVEIEFADALRTAAEEGGGTPEQADLDDENGAVTWEVELDNGTEVYVDVATGEVANGDD
;
A
#
# COMPACT_ATOMS: atom_id res chain seq x y z
N MET A 1 -24.21 -16.66 12.74
CA MET A 1 -24.23 -15.20 12.89
C MET A 1 -22.87 -14.75 12.38
N ILE A 2 -22.67 -13.93 11.35
CA ILE A 2 -23.52 -13.13 10.46
C ILE A 2 -22.83 -13.10 9.07
N SER A 3 -23.67 -13.02 8.05
CA SER A 3 -23.49 -12.84 6.60
C SER A 3 -22.10 -12.68 5.97
N ARG A 4 -21.81 -13.58 5.02
CA ARG A 4 -20.93 -13.34 3.85
C ARG A 4 -21.60 -12.29 2.96
N TRP A 5 -20.92 -11.19 2.68
CA TRP A 5 -21.32 -10.24 1.64
C TRP A 5 -20.70 -10.72 0.34
N ASN A 6 -21.57 -11.08 -0.59
CA ASN A 6 -21.21 -11.58 -1.91
C ASN A 6 -21.62 -10.49 -2.90
N ASN A 7 -20.72 -9.55 -3.20
CA ASN A 7 -20.94 -8.60 -4.29
C ASN A 7 -20.52 -9.25 -5.61
N SER A 8 -21.51 -9.85 -6.27
CA SER A 8 -21.39 -10.28 -7.66
C SER A 8 -21.55 -9.07 -8.57
N SER A 9 -20.44 -8.59 -9.14
CA SER A 9 -20.44 -7.61 -10.23
C SER A 9 -21.04 -8.24 -11.48
N ALA A 10 -22.29 -7.85 -11.78
CA ALA A 10 -22.96 -8.23 -13.02
C ALA A 10 -22.45 -7.36 -14.17
N LEU A 11 -21.60 -7.93 -15.02
CA LEU A 11 -21.18 -7.33 -16.30
C LEU A 11 -22.39 -7.28 -17.27
N LEU A 12 -23.04 -6.13 -17.36
CA LEU A 12 -24.02 -5.82 -18.41
C LEU A 12 -23.33 -5.00 -19.51
N SER A 13 -22.79 -5.71 -20.51
CA SER A 13 -22.37 -5.11 -21.77
C SER A 13 -23.56 -4.50 -22.50
N VAL A 14 -23.65 -3.16 -22.52
CA VAL A 14 -24.55 -2.43 -23.41
C VAL A 14 -23.73 -1.80 -24.54
N ALA A 15 -23.89 -2.37 -25.73
CA ALA A 15 -23.31 -1.86 -26.95
C ALA A 15 -24.12 -0.68 -27.52
N ALA A 16 -23.39 0.39 -27.82
CA ALA A 16 -23.54 1.32 -28.95
C ALA A 16 -24.82 2.18 -29.10
N VAL A 17 -24.63 3.48 -29.34
CA VAL A 17 -24.68 4.12 -30.68
C VAL A 17 -24.56 5.64 -30.51
N SER A 18 -23.60 6.25 -31.19
CA SER A 18 -23.43 7.70 -31.30
C SER A 18 -24.58 8.35 -32.06
N ALA A 19 -25.08 9.48 -31.55
CA ALA A 19 -25.73 10.51 -32.37
C ALA A 19 -25.50 11.90 -31.76
N LEU A 20 -24.72 12.73 -32.47
CA LEU A 20 -24.58 14.16 -32.25
C LEU A 20 -25.90 14.87 -32.55
N ALA A 21 -26.39 15.68 -31.61
CA ALA A 21 -27.35 16.74 -31.89
C ALA A 21 -27.06 17.97 -31.01
N LEU A 22 -26.50 19.01 -31.64
CA LEU A 22 -26.39 20.36 -31.09
C LEU A 22 -27.75 21.06 -31.17
N THR A 23 -28.33 21.48 -30.04
CA THR A 23 -29.42 22.47 -29.98
C THR A 23 -29.47 23.07 -28.57
N SER A 24 -28.94 24.29 -28.40
CA SER A 24 -29.72 25.53 -28.23
C SER A 24 -30.51 25.65 -26.93
N CYS A 25 -29.92 26.39 -25.97
CA CYS A 25 -30.51 27.44 -25.11
C CYS A 25 -32.03 27.38 -24.80
N ALA A 26 -32.39 27.20 -23.53
CA ALA A 26 -33.39 28.03 -22.81
C ALA A 26 -33.58 27.54 -21.37
N SER A 27 -33.56 28.50 -20.44
CA SER A 27 -33.92 28.38 -19.02
C SER A 27 -35.42 28.11 -18.82
N ASP A 28 -35.78 27.31 -17.80
CA ASP A 28 -37.06 27.32 -17.03
C ASP A 28 -36.92 26.19 -15.97
N GLU A 29 -36.60 26.47 -14.70
CA GLU A 29 -37.48 26.82 -13.57
C GLU A 29 -38.71 25.89 -13.34
N LEU A 30 -38.89 25.48 -12.08
CA LEU A 30 -40.06 24.79 -11.45
C LEU A 30 -40.12 23.26 -11.64
N ASN A 31 -40.48 22.40 -10.69
CA ASN A 31 -40.75 22.34 -9.25
C ASN A 31 -41.03 20.83 -8.97
N PRO A 32 -40.79 20.27 -7.77
CA PRO A 32 -40.85 18.82 -7.52
C PRO A 32 -42.29 18.35 -7.30
N GLU A 33 -42.52 17.02 -7.40
CA GLU A 33 -43.51 16.25 -6.64
C GLU A 33 -43.48 14.75 -7.03
N ASP A 34 -43.52 13.91 -6.00
CA ASP A 34 -43.92 12.49 -5.85
C ASP A 34 -44.35 11.67 -7.09
N ASP A 35 -43.96 10.39 -7.14
CA ASP A 35 -44.92 9.28 -6.92
C ASP A 35 -44.20 7.91 -6.83
N ASP A 36 -44.47 7.21 -5.73
CA ASP A 36 -44.24 5.79 -5.49
C ASP A 36 -44.87 4.91 -6.59
N ALA A 37 -44.07 4.03 -7.21
CA ALA A 37 -44.60 2.86 -7.91
C ALA A 37 -43.60 1.70 -7.95
N GLN A 38 -43.75 0.76 -7.00
CA GLN A 38 -43.25 -0.60 -7.20
C GLN A 38 -43.99 -1.29 -8.36
N PRO A 39 -43.30 -2.19 -9.07
CA PRO A 39 -43.94 -3.44 -9.44
C PRO A 39 -43.20 -4.67 -8.91
N THR A 40 -44.04 -5.57 -8.41
CA THR A 40 -43.83 -6.93 -7.97
C THR A 40 -43.32 -7.89 -9.06
N ALA A 41 -42.46 -8.82 -8.61
CA ALA A 41 -42.28 -10.22 -9.03
C ALA A 41 -41.69 -10.50 -10.43
N THR A 42 -40.65 -11.35 -10.47
CA THR A 42 -40.73 -12.72 -11.02
C THR A 42 -39.54 -13.55 -10.51
N VAL A 43 -39.84 -14.66 -9.82
CA VAL A 43 -38.88 -15.71 -9.45
C VAL A 43 -38.67 -16.61 -10.66
N THR A 44 -37.41 -16.84 -11.03
CA THR A 44 -37.04 -17.90 -11.97
C THR A 44 -35.94 -18.73 -11.32
N GLU A 45 -36.29 -19.92 -10.85
CA GLU A 45 -35.34 -21.00 -10.55
C GLU A 45 -34.64 -21.41 -11.84
N THR A 46 -33.33 -21.58 -11.80
CA THR A 46 -32.60 -22.32 -12.83
C THR A 46 -31.53 -23.16 -12.14
N VAL A 47 -31.82 -24.45 -12.09
CA VAL A 47 -30.92 -25.56 -11.78
C VAL A 47 -30.21 -25.98 -13.06
N GLU A 48 -28.89 -26.15 -13.02
CA GLU A 48 -28.07 -27.12 -13.78
C GLU A 48 -26.61 -26.90 -13.34
N ALA A 49 -25.86 -27.85 -12.74
CA ALA A 49 -25.51 -29.23 -13.09
C ALA A 49 -24.12 -29.31 -13.77
N GLU A 50 -23.23 -30.06 -13.09
CA GLU A 50 -22.08 -30.83 -13.62
C GLU A 50 -20.85 -30.01 -14.09
N ALA A 51 -19.59 -30.45 -13.92
CA ALA A 51 -19.06 -31.78 -13.68
C ALA A 51 -17.71 -31.70 -12.92
N GLU A 52 -17.49 -32.66 -12.03
CA GLU A 52 -16.17 -33.01 -11.53
C GLU A 52 -15.42 -33.86 -12.55
N ALA A 53 -14.14 -33.58 -12.74
CA ALA A 53 -13.20 -34.48 -13.40
C ALA A 53 -11.87 -34.47 -12.65
N THR A 54 -11.70 -35.55 -11.89
CA THR A 54 -10.44 -36.13 -11.41
C THR A 54 -9.46 -36.37 -12.56
N GLU A 55 -8.15 -36.21 -12.31
CA GLU A 55 -7.13 -37.20 -12.71
C GLU A 55 -5.92 -37.06 -11.75
N GLU A 56 -5.51 -38.21 -11.22
CA GLU A 56 -4.30 -38.44 -10.43
C GLU A 56 -3.06 -38.65 -11.34
N THR A 57 -1.88 -38.71 -10.70
CA THR A 57 -0.74 -39.64 -10.95
C THR A 57 0.64 -39.07 -11.35
N THR A 58 1.61 -39.35 -10.46
CA THR A 58 2.90 -40.07 -10.71
C THR A 58 4.01 -39.31 -11.45
N ASP A 59 5.31 -39.43 -11.19
CA ASP A 59 6.25 -39.92 -10.14
C ASP A 59 7.67 -39.71 -10.76
N GLU A 60 8.72 -39.97 -9.98
CA GLU A 60 10.16 -40.12 -10.34
C GLU A 60 10.99 -38.83 -10.45
N ALA A 61 11.92 -38.51 -9.54
CA ALA A 61 13.11 -39.21 -9.02
C ALA A 61 14.33 -39.22 -9.97
N SER A 62 15.49 -38.84 -9.38
CA SER A 62 16.91 -39.18 -9.66
C SER A 62 17.83 -37.97 -9.88
N GLU A 63 18.74 -37.67 -8.95
CA GLU A 63 20.15 -38.16 -8.80
C GLU A 63 21.12 -37.00 -9.14
N ASP A 64 21.83 -36.44 -8.15
CA ASP A 64 23.18 -36.81 -7.67
C ASP A 64 24.32 -36.11 -8.45
N ALA A 65 25.06 -35.23 -7.76
CA ALA A 65 26.53 -35.11 -7.86
C ALA A 65 27.09 -34.01 -6.93
N THR A 66 27.66 -34.42 -5.79
CA THR A 66 28.80 -33.74 -5.12
C THR A 66 30.10 -34.02 -5.86
N PRO A 67 31.10 -33.11 -5.86
CA PRO A 67 32.21 -33.19 -4.89
C PRO A 67 32.72 -31.80 -4.42
N ASP A 68 33.01 -31.62 -3.13
CA ASP A 68 34.30 -31.82 -2.43
C ASP A 68 35.46 -30.94 -2.95
N GLY A 69 35.91 -30.03 -2.08
CA GLY A 69 37.01 -29.11 -2.34
C GLY A 69 37.38 -28.23 -1.14
N GLU A 70 37.81 -28.85 -0.03
CA GLU A 70 38.73 -28.19 0.92
C GLU A 70 40.17 -28.31 0.38
N PRO A 71 41.10 -27.36 0.63
CA PRO A 71 41.85 -27.43 1.90
C PRO A 71 42.44 -26.10 2.47
N THR A 72 42.57 -26.12 3.80
CA THR A 72 43.71 -25.65 4.65
C THR A 72 44.13 -24.16 4.73
N GLU A 73 43.84 -23.60 5.91
CA GLU A 73 44.77 -23.14 6.97
C GLU A 73 45.84 -22.05 6.74
N ASP A 74 45.67 -20.99 7.55
CA ASP A 74 46.63 -20.25 8.41
C ASP A 74 47.76 -19.38 7.83
N ALA A 75 47.69 -18.07 8.14
CA ALA A 75 48.87 -17.27 8.50
C ALA A 75 48.49 -16.00 9.30
N THR A 76 48.84 -16.03 10.59
CA THR A 76 49.03 -14.91 11.53
C THR A 76 49.92 -13.78 10.99
N GLY A 77 49.57 -12.51 11.27
CA GLY A 77 50.52 -11.39 11.23
C GLY A 77 49.94 -9.97 11.33
N SER A 78 49.78 -9.46 12.56
CA SER A 78 49.57 -8.03 12.91
C SER A 78 50.75 -7.14 12.44
N PRO A 79 50.54 -5.83 12.14
CA PRO A 79 50.63 -4.82 13.20
C PRO A 79 49.65 -3.63 13.10
N GLU A 80 49.37 -3.10 14.30
CA GLU A 80 48.84 -1.78 14.63
C GLU A 80 49.26 -0.65 13.68
N ALA A 81 48.28 0.17 13.29
CA ALA A 81 48.48 1.57 12.96
C ALA A 81 47.35 2.38 13.63
N GLU A 82 47.73 3.13 14.66
CA GLU A 82 46.94 4.23 15.23
C GLU A 82 46.73 5.31 14.17
N ALA A 83 45.49 5.79 14.00
CA ALA A 83 45.21 7.20 13.70
C ALA A 83 43.72 7.51 13.82
N THR A 84 43.42 8.28 14.86
CA THR A 84 42.40 9.34 14.93
C THR A 84 40.94 8.93 14.82
N GLU A 85 40.34 8.77 16.01
CA GLU A 85 38.96 9.12 16.32
C GLU A 85 38.57 10.44 15.62
N THR A 86 37.68 10.34 14.64
CA THR A 86 36.69 11.37 14.38
C THR A 86 35.37 10.71 14.75
N ASP A 87 34.94 11.01 15.96
CA ASP A 87 33.63 10.69 16.52
C ASP A 87 32.61 11.49 15.70
N ASP A 88 32.11 10.87 14.65
CA ASP A 88 30.89 11.24 13.96
C ASP A 88 29.93 10.09 14.28
N PRO A 89 28.92 10.27 15.15
CA PRO A 89 27.88 9.27 15.33
C PRO A 89 26.98 9.35 14.09
N GLN A 90 27.46 8.84 12.96
CA GLN A 90 26.56 8.33 11.94
C GLN A 90 25.94 7.08 12.56
N ALA A 91 24.67 7.19 12.92
CA ALA A 91 23.86 6.07 13.37
C ALA A 91 23.97 4.97 12.32
N ASP A 92 24.72 3.94 12.67
CA ASP A 92 24.79 2.66 11.97
C ASP A 92 23.68 1.81 12.60
N ASP A 93 22.42 2.22 12.39
CA ASP A 93 21.21 1.46 12.76
C ASP A 93 20.63 0.70 11.54
N SER A 94 21.19 0.91 10.34
CA SER A 94 20.64 0.39 9.09
C SER A 94 20.76 -1.14 8.88
N ASP A 95 21.44 -1.89 9.76
CA ASP A 95 21.65 -3.34 9.61
C ASP A 95 20.57 -4.20 10.30
N ALA A 96 19.73 -3.64 11.19
CA ALA A 96 18.59 -4.38 11.77
C ALA A 96 17.27 -4.13 11.02
N GLU A 97 17.21 -3.04 10.26
CA GLU A 97 16.00 -2.53 9.59
C GLU A 97 15.86 -3.03 8.14
N GLY A 98 16.98 -3.26 7.45
CA GLY A 98 16.99 -3.84 6.09
C GLY A 98 16.47 -5.28 6.01
N ASP A 99 16.29 -5.94 7.16
CA ASP A 99 15.69 -7.27 7.26
C ASP A 99 14.18 -7.24 7.60
N ASP A 100 13.61 -6.08 7.97
CA ASP A 100 12.16 -5.99 8.22
C ASP A 100 11.41 -6.01 6.88
N PRO A 101 10.41 -6.89 6.70
CA PRO A 101 9.64 -6.94 5.46
C PRO A 101 8.85 -5.65 5.17
N LEU A 102 8.49 -4.85 6.18
CA LEU A 102 7.83 -3.56 5.96
C LEU A 102 8.75 -2.59 5.21
N TYR A 103 9.96 -2.34 5.72
CA TYR A 103 10.89 -1.40 5.08
C TYR A 103 11.37 -1.90 3.71
N GLN A 104 11.46 -3.22 3.51
CA GLN A 104 11.71 -3.78 2.16
C GLN A 104 10.55 -3.52 1.18
N ALA A 105 9.30 -3.54 1.65
CA ALA A 105 8.16 -3.20 0.81
C ALA A 105 8.14 -1.71 0.46
N VAL A 106 8.44 -0.83 1.44
CA VAL A 106 8.58 0.61 1.20
C VAL A 106 9.69 0.88 0.18
N ASP A 107 10.88 0.29 0.36
CA ASP A 107 12.00 0.40 -0.58
C ASP A 107 11.61 -0.06 -2.01
N ALA A 108 10.78 -1.11 -2.12
CA ALA A 108 10.30 -1.60 -3.41
C ALA A 108 9.36 -0.59 -4.09
N VAL A 109 8.44 0.01 -3.33
CA VAL A 109 7.53 1.06 -3.84
C VAL A 109 8.31 2.29 -4.28
N GLU A 110 9.21 2.81 -3.43
CA GLU A 110 10.02 4.00 -3.74
C GLU A 110 10.96 3.78 -4.94
N GLN A 111 11.43 2.54 -5.16
CA GLN A 111 12.25 2.20 -6.31
C GLN A 111 11.46 2.18 -7.63
N GLU A 112 10.24 1.62 -7.63
CA GLU A 112 9.39 1.56 -8.82
C GLU A 112 8.70 2.91 -9.10
N TYR A 113 8.38 3.66 -8.04
CA TYR A 113 7.66 4.94 -8.06
C TYR A 113 8.44 6.07 -7.37
N PRO A 114 9.60 6.50 -7.93
CA PRO A 114 10.51 7.43 -7.26
C PRO A 114 10.01 8.89 -7.18
N GLU A 115 8.90 9.22 -7.84
CA GLU A 115 8.27 10.55 -7.78
C GLU A 115 6.93 10.52 -7.03
N ALA A 116 6.51 9.35 -6.52
CA ALA A 116 5.23 9.19 -5.87
C ALA A 116 5.28 9.57 -4.39
N VAL A 117 4.12 9.97 -3.86
CA VAL A 117 3.92 10.22 -2.43
C VAL A 117 2.95 9.20 -1.88
N VAL A 118 3.27 8.58 -0.74
CA VAL A 118 2.37 7.67 -0.03
C VAL A 118 1.29 8.49 0.68
N LEU A 119 0.03 8.29 0.30
CA LEU A 119 -1.14 8.87 0.93
C LEU A 119 -1.66 8.02 2.08
N ASP A 120 -1.62 6.70 1.89
CA ASP A 120 -2.12 5.74 2.86
C ASP A 120 -1.30 4.44 2.81
N PHE A 121 -1.24 3.74 3.93
CA PHE A 121 -0.55 2.47 4.10
C PHE A 121 -1.30 1.59 5.09
N ASP A 122 -1.47 0.32 4.74
CA ASP A 122 -2.09 -0.68 5.60
C ASP A 122 -1.32 -2.01 5.59
N THR A 123 -1.17 -2.61 6.76
CA THR A 123 -0.60 -3.95 6.91
C THR A 123 -1.68 -5.01 6.82
N GLU A 124 -1.73 -5.67 5.67
CA GLU A 124 -2.60 -6.81 5.45
C GLU A 124 -1.93 -8.15 5.83
N SER A 125 -2.76 -9.18 5.96
CA SER A 125 -2.28 -10.50 6.41
C SER A 125 -1.29 -11.15 5.43
N SER A 126 -1.38 -10.83 4.14
CA SER A 126 -0.57 -11.43 3.07
C SER A 126 0.13 -10.43 2.16
N TYR A 127 -0.22 -9.15 2.22
CA TYR A 127 0.40 -8.07 1.44
C TYR A 127 0.51 -6.81 2.33
N TYR A 128 1.22 -5.80 1.84
CA TYR A 128 1.11 -4.42 2.32
C TYR A 128 0.33 -3.65 1.27
N GLU A 129 -0.68 -2.89 1.69
CA GLU A 129 -1.44 -2.01 0.82
C GLU A 129 -0.85 -0.60 0.91
N PHE A 130 -0.64 0.06 -0.22
CA PHE A 130 -0.25 1.46 -0.28
C PHE A 130 -1.18 2.20 -1.23
N THR A 131 -1.71 3.34 -0.82
CA THR A 131 -2.26 4.31 -1.76
C THR A 131 -1.19 5.36 -2.05
N ILE A 132 -0.81 5.51 -3.31
CA ILE A 132 0.19 6.50 -3.74
C ILE A 132 -0.39 7.51 -4.71
N LEU A 133 0.12 8.74 -4.66
CA LEU A 133 -0.11 9.76 -5.68
C LEU A 133 1.09 9.81 -6.64
N ASP A 134 0.89 9.39 -7.90
CA ASP A 134 1.91 9.46 -8.95
C ASP A 134 1.35 10.13 -10.22
N GLY A 135 2.07 11.14 -10.72
CA GLY A 135 1.69 11.83 -11.96
C GLY A 135 0.29 12.50 -11.94
N GLY A 136 -0.26 12.76 -10.75
CA GLY A 136 -1.61 13.30 -10.57
C GLY A 136 -2.72 12.25 -10.67
N SER A 137 -2.40 10.98 -10.41
CA SER A 137 -3.36 9.88 -10.26
C SER A 137 -3.06 9.11 -9.00
N GLU A 138 -4.10 8.60 -8.35
CA GLU A 138 -3.99 7.69 -7.22
C GLU A 138 -3.81 6.26 -7.72
N TRP A 139 -3.03 5.48 -6.98
CA TRP A 139 -2.82 4.08 -7.25
C TRP A 139 -2.86 3.31 -5.95
N GLU A 140 -3.70 2.28 -5.91
CA GLU A 140 -3.67 1.24 -4.89
C GLU A 140 -2.60 0.21 -5.31
N LEU A 141 -1.65 -0.05 -4.42
CA LEU A 141 -0.56 -0.99 -4.60
C LEU A 141 -0.64 -2.10 -3.56
N ASP A 142 -0.76 -3.35 -4.01
CA ASP A 142 -0.59 -4.53 -3.16
C ASP A 142 0.84 -5.04 -3.32
N VAL A 143 1.61 -5.03 -2.24
CA VAL A 143 2.99 -5.53 -2.20
C VAL A 143 3.05 -6.85 -1.45
N ASP A 144 3.37 -7.94 -2.14
CA ASP A 144 3.48 -9.27 -1.51
C ASP A 144 4.57 -9.30 -0.43
N ARG A 145 4.25 -9.81 0.77
CA ARG A 145 5.13 -9.72 1.95
C ARG A 145 6.39 -10.59 1.89
N GLU A 146 6.44 -11.57 0.99
CA GLU A 146 7.57 -12.51 0.89
C GLU A 146 8.45 -12.22 -0.33
N SER A 147 7.82 -11.86 -1.46
CA SER A 147 8.48 -11.65 -2.75
C SER A 147 8.68 -10.19 -3.10
N PHE A 148 7.96 -9.27 -2.44
CA PHE A 148 7.91 -7.84 -2.74
C PHE A 148 7.49 -7.54 -4.19
N GLU A 149 6.73 -8.46 -4.81
CA GLU A 149 6.09 -8.21 -6.09
C GLU A 149 4.96 -7.19 -5.89
N ILE A 150 4.97 -6.11 -6.67
CA ILE A 150 3.96 -5.07 -6.65
C ILE A 150 2.90 -5.39 -7.71
N SER A 151 1.64 -5.45 -7.28
CA SER A 151 0.49 -5.36 -8.18
C SER A 151 -0.26 -4.06 -7.91
N ASN A 152 -0.84 -3.47 -8.95
CA ASN A 152 -1.44 -2.14 -8.85
C ASN A 152 -2.82 -2.05 -9.52
N THR A 153 -3.61 -1.12 -9.02
CA THR A 153 -4.86 -0.67 -9.63
C THR A 153 -4.84 0.86 -9.65
N GLN A 154 -5.06 1.44 -10.84
CA GLN A 154 -5.18 2.90 -10.98
C GLN A 154 -6.56 3.37 -10.52
N GLU A 155 -6.57 4.43 -9.71
CA GLU A 155 -7.76 5.20 -9.38
C GLU A 155 -7.69 6.58 -10.06
N ASP A 156 -8.76 6.93 -10.78
CA ASP A 156 -8.77 8.12 -11.66
C ASP A 156 -9.18 9.42 -10.93
N ASP A 157 -9.58 9.34 -9.66
CA ASP A 157 -10.26 10.41 -8.93
C ASP A 157 -9.41 10.92 -7.75
N VAL A 158 -8.32 11.64 -8.04
CA VAL A 158 -7.55 12.38 -7.02
C VAL A 158 -8.36 13.57 -6.52
N ASP A 159 -8.55 13.65 -5.21
CA ASP A 159 -9.23 14.78 -4.61
C ASP A 159 -8.28 15.98 -4.39
N SER A 160 -8.85 17.17 -4.18
CA SER A 160 -8.03 18.38 -4.05
C SER A 160 -7.27 18.48 -2.73
N ASP A 161 -7.74 17.77 -1.71
CA ASP A 161 -7.15 17.70 -0.39
C ASP A 161 -5.95 16.74 -0.42
N ASP A 162 -6.07 15.60 -1.09
CA ASP A 162 -4.98 14.63 -1.31
C ASP A 162 -3.81 15.25 -2.06
N GLN A 163 -4.09 15.91 -3.20
CA GLN A 163 -3.05 16.62 -3.94
C GLN A 163 -2.37 17.71 -3.10
N ARG A 164 -3.14 18.44 -2.27
CA ARG A 164 -2.59 19.49 -1.41
C ARG A 164 -1.70 18.89 -0.32
N ASN A 165 -2.13 17.80 0.31
CA ASN A 165 -1.40 17.15 1.38
C ASN A 165 -0.10 16.54 0.82
N ALA A 166 -0.17 15.85 -0.32
CA ALA A 166 1.01 15.31 -1.00
C ALA A 166 2.02 16.40 -1.40
N ASP A 167 1.55 17.57 -1.87
CA ASP A 167 2.41 18.71 -2.20
C ASP A 167 3.17 19.28 -0.98
N ALA A 168 2.76 18.94 0.25
CA ALA A 168 3.40 19.39 1.49
C ALA A 168 4.53 18.46 1.98
N VAL A 169 4.65 17.24 1.44
CA VAL A 169 5.62 16.24 1.88
C VAL A 169 7.05 16.66 1.47
N GLU A 170 7.96 16.71 2.44
CA GLU A 170 9.39 17.03 2.23
C GLU A 170 10.34 15.93 2.73
N ILE A 171 9.82 14.89 3.40
CA ILE A 171 10.59 13.75 3.94
C ILE A 171 10.16 12.44 3.25
N GLU A 172 11.02 11.43 3.32
CA GLU A 172 10.69 10.08 2.84
C GLU A 172 9.73 9.37 3.81
N PHE A 173 8.83 8.54 3.27
CA PHE A 173 7.82 7.84 4.08
C PHE A 173 8.46 6.89 5.10
N ALA A 174 9.54 6.20 4.72
CA ALA A 174 10.29 5.32 5.62
C ALA A 174 10.80 6.05 6.88
N ASP A 175 11.21 7.32 6.77
CA ASP A 175 11.70 8.10 7.91
C ASP A 175 10.57 8.49 8.87
N ALA A 176 9.36 8.72 8.34
CA ALA A 176 8.18 8.95 9.17
C ALA A 176 7.80 7.69 9.97
N LEU A 177 7.78 6.53 9.33
CA LEU A 177 7.50 5.24 9.99
C LEU A 177 8.50 4.93 11.10
N ARG A 178 9.80 5.20 10.87
CA ARG A 178 10.84 5.05 11.90
C ARG A 178 10.59 5.95 13.10
N THR A 179 10.34 7.23 12.84
CA THR A 179 10.05 8.21 13.89
C THR A 179 8.87 7.75 14.75
N ALA A 180 7.78 7.31 14.11
CA ALA A 180 6.62 6.79 14.81
C ALA A 180 6.94 5.55 15.65
N ALA A 181 7.65 4.57 15.08
CA ALA A 181 8.03 3.34 15.77
C ALA A 181 8.94 3.60 16.99
N GLU A 182 9.90 4.52 16.85
CA GLU A 182 10.82 4.92 17.92
C GLU A 182 10.08 5.59 19.09
N GLU A 183 9.13 6.48 18.79
CA GLU A 183 8.41 7.27 19.79
C GLU A 183 7.27 6.47 20.45
N GLY A 184 6.54 5.66 19.68
CA GLY A 184 5.41 4.87 20.17
C GLY A 184 5.77 3.45 20.64
N GLY A 185 6.96 2.94 20.31
CA GLY A 185 7.47 1.66 20.82
C GLY A 185 6.73 0.42 20.30
N GLY A 186 6.26 0.46 19.06
CA GLY A 186 5.58 -0.62 18.33
C GLY A 186 6.01 -0.66 16.86
N THR A 187 5.45 -1.60 16.09
CA THR A 187 5.64 -1.70 14.65
C THR A 187 4.50 -0.99 13.94
N PRO A 188 4.77 -0.10 12.95
CA PRO A 188 3.71 0.52 12.17
C PRO A 188 2.83 -0.52 11.49
N GLU A 189 1.53 -0.35 11.63
CA GLU A 189 0.52 -1.20 10.98
C GLU A 189 -0.38 -0.44 10.02
N GLN A 190 -0.59 0.86 10.25
CA GLN A 190 -1.32 1.76 9.36
C GLN A 190 -0.67 3.15 9.34
N ALA A 191 -0.78 3.89 8.23
CA ALA A 191 -0.43 5.30 8.20
C ALA A 191 -1.25 6.10 7.16
N ASP A 192 -1.90 7.17 7.60
CA ASP A 192 -2.71 8.06 6.75
C ASP A 192 -2.07 9.46 6.63
N LEU A 193 -2.04 10.04 5.43
CA LEU A 193 -1.59 11.41 5.17
C LEU A 193 -2.76 12.39 5.25
N ASP A 194 -2.85 13.17 6.33
CA ASP A 194 -3.96 14.11 6.53
C ASP A 194 -3.50 15.50 7.01
N ASP A 195 -4.40 16.49 6.94
CA ASP A 195 -4.26 17.83 7.51
C ASP A 195 -4.86 17.88 8.92
N GLU A 196 -3.99 17.77 9.93
CA GLU A 196 -4.35 17.95 11.33
C GLU A 196 -4.24 19.43 11.72
N ASN A 197 -5.37 20.15 11.66
CA ASN A 197 -5.50 21.56 12.04
C ASN A 197 -4.57 22.52 11.27
N GLY A 198 -4.37 22.29 9.97
CA GLY A 198 -3.50 23.11 9.13
C GLY A 198 -2.02 22.73 9.18
N ALA A 199 -1.68 21.59 9.79
CA ALA A 199 -0.39 20.93 9.67
C ALA A 199 -0.60 19.57 9.01
N VAL A 200 0.08 19.33 7.89
CA VAL A 200 0.02 18.02 7.21
C VAL A 200 0.92 17.04 7.96
N THR A 201 0.36 15.90 8.33
CA THR A 201 1.05 14.85 9.09
C THR A 201 0.74 13.48 8.51
N TRP A 202 1.66 12.54 8.66
CA TRP A 202 1.28 11.13 8.68
C TRP A 202 0.79 10.76 10.08
N GLU A 203 -0.44 10.31 10.21
CA GLU A 203 -0.97 9.65 11.39
C GLU A 203 -0.63 8.16 11.31
N VAL A 204 0.32 7.71 12.13
CA VAL A 204 0.80 6.32 12.10
C VAL A 204 0.24 5.54 13.30
N GLU A 205 -0.56 4.50 13.04
CA GLU A 205 -0.99 3.54 14.06
C GLU A 205 0.04 2.41 14.16
N LEU A 206 0.42 2.07 15.40
CA LEU A 206 1.32 0.97 15.72
C LEU A 206 0.55 -0.24 16.26
N ASP A 207 1.12 -1.44 16.11
CA ASP A 207 0.56 -2.74 16.56
C ASP A 207 0.14 -2.80 18.04
N ASN A 208 0.62 -1.86 18.85
CA ASN A 208 0.29 -1.73 20.26
C ASN A 208 -0.92 -0.80 20.53
N GLY A 209 -1.56 -0.27 19.48
CA GLY A 209 -2.66 0.68 19.48
C GLY A 209 -2.26 2.12 19.82
N THR A 210 -0.98 2.48 19.63
CA THR A 210 -0.50 3.86 19.81
C THR A 210 -0.53 4.57 18.46
N GLU A 211 -1.13 5.75 18.43
CA GLU A 211 -1.12 6.65 17.28
C GLU A 211 -0.01 7.70 17.47
N VAL A 212 0.80 7.92 16.43
CA VAL A 212 1.85 8.94 16.40
C VAL A 212 1.70 9.79 15.14
N TYR A 213 1.59 11.10 15.32
CA TYR A 213 1.50 12.07 14.23
C TYR A 213 2.90 12.58 13.90
N VAL A 214 3.35 12.40 12.66
CA VAL A 214 4.68 12.84 12.19
C VAL A 214 4.52 13.95 11.16
N ASP A 215 5.13 15.10 11.41
CA ASP A 215 5.08 16.26 10.51
C ASP A 215 5.85 15.96 9.22
N VAL A 216 5.17 16.09 8.07
CA VAL A 216 5.71 15.67 6.77
C VAL A 216 6.82 16.56 6.22
N ALA A 217 7.06 17.73 6.83
CA ALA A 217 8.10 18.66 6.43
C ALA A 217 9.38 18.49 7.27
N THR A 218 9.24 18.10 8.54
CA THR A 218 10.33 18.08 9.52
C THR A 218 10.70 16.68 10.00
N GLY A 219 9.80 15.71 9.89
CA GLY A 219 9.95 14.39 10.48
C GLY A 219 9.88 14.39 12.01
N GLU A 220 9.46 15.50 12.64
CA GLU A 220 9.29 15.56 14.10
C GLU A 220 7.87 15.14 14.49
N VAL A 221 7.70 14.59 15.70
CA VAL A 221 6.37 14.28 16.25
C VAL A 221 5.57 15.56 16.45
N ALA A 222 4.40 15.60 15.82
CA ALA A 222 3.40 16.64 15.97
C ALA A 222 2.44 16.33 17.14
N ASN A 223 1.68 17.32 17.59
CA ASN A 223 0.61 17.07 18.56
C ASN A 223 -0.65 16.69 17.77
N GLY A 224 -1.15 15.47 17.95
CA GLY A 224 -2.52 15.10 17.55
C GLY A 224 -3.58 15.76 18.45
N ASP A 225 -4.84 15.79 18.00
CA ASP A 225 -5.96 16.32 18.77
C ASP A 225 -6.21 15.46 20.05
N ASP A 226 -6.09 16.05 21.26
CA ASP A 226 -6.45 15.45 22.58
C ASP A 226 -7.91 15.71 22.98
#